data_AF-A0A8D6ZUB8-F1
#
_entry.id   AF-A0A8D6ZUB8-F1
#
_cell.length_a   1.000
_cell.length_b   1.000
_cell.length_c   1.000
_cell.angle_alpha   90.00
_cell.angle_beta   90.00
_cell.angle_gamma   90.00
#
_symmetry.space_group_name_H-M   'P 1'
#
loop_
_entity.id
_entity.type
_entity.pdbx_description
1 polymer ?
#
loop_
_entity_poly.entity_id
_entity_poly.type
_entity_poly.pdbx_seq_one_letter_code
_entity_poly.pdbx_strand_id
1 'polypeptide(L)'
;MGSPKKKASEVAALLNLQPHPDGGFYLETFRDSSITLSRSQLPPQYNVDRAVSSAIYFLLPSGNVAHLHRIPCAETWHFYMGEPLTVFELLDDGQVKLTIIGRDLEAGHCPQYTVPPNVWFGAFLTLDCSCQNQQPGS
;
A
#
# COMPACT_ATOMS: atom_id res chain seq x y z
N MET A 1 5.06 23.42 18.97
CA MET A 1 5.57 23.84 17.65
C MET A 1 5.66 22.59 16.79
N GLY A 2 4.79 22.46 15.77
CA GLY A 2 4.82 21.28 14.88
C GLY A 2 6.11 21.30 14.06
N SER A 3 6.79 20.16 13.98
CA SER A 3 7.94 20.02 13.07
C SER A 3 7.52 20.41 11.65
N PRO A 4 8.37 21.11 10.88
CA PRO A 4 8.04 21.51 9.52
C PRO A 4 7.67 20.27 8.69
N LYS A 5 6.58 20.39 7.91
CA LYS A 5 6.17 19.36 6.94
C LYS A 5 7.34 19.13 5.98
N LYS A 6 7.89 17.92 5.97
CA LYS A 6 8.93 17.51 5.02
C LYS A 6 8.29 17.22 3.66
N LYS A 7 9.00 17.56 2.58
CA LYS A 7 8.61 17.16 1.23
C LYS A 7 8.81 15.65 1.05
N ALA A 8 8.01 15.03 0.19
CA ALA A 8 8.14 13.61 -0.15
C ALA A 8 9.58 13.21 -0.53
N SER A 9 10.26 14.04 -1.34
CA SER A 9 11.65 13.82 -1.76
C SER A 9 12.66 13.88 -0.61
N GLU A 10 12.45 14.75 0.38
CA GLU A 10 13.31 14.84 1.56
C GLU A 10 13.18 13.59 2.43
N VAL A 11 11.96 13.09 2.60
CA VAL A 11 11.70 11.84 3.33
C VAL A 11 12.33 10.65 2.60
N ALA A 12 12.14 10.58 1.27
CA ALA A 12 12.74 9.55 0.45
C ALA A 12 14.28 9.54 0.59
N ALA A 13 14.92 10.72 0.57
CA ALA A 13 16.35 10.84 0.79
C ALA A 13 16.77 10.41 2.21
N LEU A 14 16.07 10.86 3.24
CA LEU A 14 16.38 10.50 4.64
C LEU A 14 16.28 9.00 4.92
N LEU A 15 15.36 8.31 4.24
CA LEU A 15 15.14 6.87 4.37
C LEU A 15 15.87 6.05 3.29
N ASN A 16 16.66 6.69 2.41
CA ASN A 16 17.33 6.06 1.27
C ASN A 16 16.41 5.26 0.34
N LEU A 17 15.16 5.71 0.16
CA LEU A 17 14.19 5.06 -0.70
C LEU A 17 14.58 5.16 -2.18
N GLN A 18 14.29 4.12 -2.94
CA GLN A 18 14.50 4.04 -4.39
C GLN A 18 13.16 4.16 -5.13
N PRO A 19 13.12 4.63 -6.39
CA PRO A 19 11.90 4.62 -7.19
C PRO A 19 11.31 3.21 -7.30
N HIS A 20 10.00 3.06 -7.05
CA HIS A 20 9.30 1.79 -7.19
C HIS A 20 8.78 1.64 -8.64
N PRO A 21 8.87 0.46 -9.27
CA PRO A 21 8.37 0.23 -10.63
C PRO A 21 6.89 0.59 -10.81
N ASP A 22 6.09 0.31 -9.78
CA ASP A 22 4.65 0.58 -9.80
C ASP A 22 4.29 1.99 -9.33
N GLY A 23 5.28 2.90 -9.23
CA GLY A 23 5.08 4.29 -8.82
C GLY A 23 5.38 4.52 -7.34
N GLY A 24 5.84 5.75 -7.04
CA GLY A 24 6.30 6.11 -5.69
C GLY A 24 7.75 5.68 -5.44
N PHE A 25 8.10 5.57 -4.15
CA PHE A 25 9.40 5.16 -3.66
C PHE A 25 9.26 4.03 -2.66
N TYR A 26 10.26 3.14 -2.59
CA TYR A 26 10.28 2.04 -1.64
C TYR A 26 11.69 1.70 -1.15
N LEU A 27 11.76 0.95 -0.06
CA LEU A 27 12.96 0.29 0.42
C LEU A 27 12.57 -0.97 1.18
N GLU A 28 13.16 -2.12 0.85
CA GLU A 28 13.03 -3.32 1.68
C GLU A 28 13.83 -3.18 2.97
N THR A 29 13.14 -3.23 4.10
CA THR A 29 13.72 -3.06 5.44
C THR A 29 13.90 -4.39 6.17
N PHE A 30 13.15 -5.40 5.75
CA PHE A 30 13.17 -6.72 6.35
C PHE A 30 12.82 -7.79 5.33
N ARG A 31 13.54 -8.92 5.42
CA ARG A 31 13.22 -10.17 4.74
C ARG A 31 13.61 -11.31 5.68
N ASP A 32 12.64 -12.17 5.98
CA ASP A 32 12.87 -13.32 6.84
C ASP A 32 13.81 -14.31 6.14
N SER A 33 14.99 -14.50 6.72
CA SER A 33 16.03 -15.42 6.24
C SER A 33 16.09 -16.73 7.03
N SER A 34 15.21 -16.93 8.02
CA SER A 34 15.20 -18.13 8.85
C SER A 34 14.74 -19.37 8.08
N ILE A 35 13.79 -19.19 7.16
CA ILE A 35 13.19 -20.26 6.35
C ILE A 35 12.98 -19.74 4.92
N THR A 36 13.43 -20.53 3.94
CA THR A 36 13.07 -20.36 2.53
C THR A 36 11.94 -21.33 2.18
N LEU A 37 10.81 -20.80 1.72
CA LEU A 37 9.69 -21.58 1.21
C LEU A 37 9.97 -21.92 -0.25
N SER A 38 10.27 -23.19 -0.53
CA SER A 38 10.53 -23.65 -1.90
C SER A 38 9.25 -23.54 -2.73
N ARG A 39 9.37 -23.09 -3.98
CA ARG A 39 8.29 -23.04 -4.98
C ARG A 39 7.52 -24.35 -5.06
N SER A 40 8.21 -25.49 -4.94
CA SER A 40 7.61 -26.83 -4.99
C SER A 40 6.60 -27.10 -3.86
N GLN A 41 6.68 -26.36 -2.76
CA GLN A 41 5.81 -26.49 -1.59
C GLN A 41 4.73 -25.39 -1.55
N LEU A 42 4.80 -24.43 -2.48
CA LEU A 42 3.87 -23.31 -2.55
C LEU A 42 2.73 -23.59 -3.54
N PRO A 43 1.58 -22.92 -3.37
CA PRO A 43 0.50 -22.98 -4.36
C PRO A 43 0.96 -22.60 -5.79
N PRO A 44 0.29 -23.09 -6.85
CA PRO A 44 0.73 -22.90 -8.24
C PRO A 44 0.89 -21.45 -8.70
N GLN A 45 0.20 -20.50 -8.05
CA GLN A 45 0.34 -19.07 -8.33
C GLN A 45 1.72 -18.48 -7.97
N TYR A 46 2.54 -19.22 -7.21
CA TYR A 46 3.91 -18.81 -6.89
C TYR A 46 4.89 -19.32 -7.94
N ASN A 47 5.60 -18.40 -8.58
CA ASN A 47 6.56 -18.70 -9.65
C ASN A 47 8.01 -18.81 -9.19
N VAL A 48 8.28 -18.48 -7.92
CA VAL A 48 9.62 -18.42 -7.32
C VAL A 48 9.55 -18.87 -5.86
N ASP A 49 10.70 -19.25 -5.31
CA ASP A 49 10.86 -19.42 -3.86
C ASP A 49 10.52 -18.12 -3.13
N ARG A 50 10.02 -18.23 -1.91
CA ARG A 50 9.60 -17.08 -1.10
C ARG A 50 10.24 -17.11 0.28
N ALA A 51 10.53 -15.92 0.80
CA ALA A 51 10.71 -15.75 2.24
C ALA A 51 9.36 -15.90 2.95
N VAL A 52 9.38 -16.25 4.23
CA VAL A 52 8.16 -16.32 5.06
C VAL A 52 7.46 -14.96 5.14
N SER A 53 8.24 -13.89 5.29
CA SER A 53 7.72 -12.53 5.32
C SER A 53 8.79 -11.52 4.90
N SER A 54 8.32 -10.32 4.52
CA SER A 54 9.15 -9.16 4.21
C SER A 54 8.42 -7.90 4.64
N ALA A 55 9.16 -6.82 4.85
CA ALA A 55 8.60 -5.49 5.07
C ALA A 55 9.34 -4.46 4.21
N ILE A 56 8.59 -3.48 3.73
CA ILE A 56 9.13 -2.35 3.00
C ILE A 56 8.69 -1.05 3.67
N TYR A 57 9.48 0.00 3.50
CA TYR A 57 8.91 1.34 3.45
C TYR A 57 8.36 1.59 2.06
N PHE A 58 7.21 2.24 2.00
CA PHE A 58 6.61 2.73 0.77
C PHE A 58 6.17 4.19 0.96
N LEU A 59 6.43 5.03 -0.03
CA LEU A 59 6.13 6.46 0.00
C LEU A 59 5.61 6.91 -1.36
N LEU A 60 4.40 7.48 -1.38
CA LEU A 60 3.76 7.97 -2.59
C LEU A 60 3.72 9.52 -2.58
N PRO A 61 4.40 10.20 -3.52
CA PRO A 61 4.25 11.65 -3.72
C PRO A 61 2.88 12.02 -4.28
N SER A 62 2.43 13.26 -4.04
CA SER A 62 1.21 13.79 -4.68
C SER A 62 1.34 13.82 -6.20
N GLY A 63 0.23 13.52 -6.88
CA GLY A 63 0.14 13.38 -8.33
C GLY A 63 0.59 12.01 -8.85
N ASN A 64 1.11 11.13 -7.98
CA ASN A 64 1.48 9.77 -8.34
C ASN A 64 0.42 8.76 -7.87
N VAL A 65 0.39 7.62 -8.56
CA VAL A 65 -0.41 6.46 -8.17
C VAL A 65 0.50 5.25 -7.98
N ALA A 66 0.14 4.38 -7.05
CA ALA A 66 0.59 3.01 -7.06
C ALA A 66 -0.28 2.25 -8.07
N HIS A 67 0.33 1.82 -9.17
CA HIS A 67 -0.37 1.19 -10.30
C HIS A 67 -1.08 -0.08 -9.86
N LEU A 68 -2.13 -0.43 -10.60
CA LEU A 68 -2.93 -1.61 -10.36
C LEU A 68 -2.09 -2.88 -10.50
N HIS A 69 -2.00 -3.67 -9.44
CA HIS A 69 -1.25 -4.92 -9.40
C HIS A 69 -1.98 -5.96 -8.54
N ARG A 70 -1.49 -7.21 -8.59
CA ARG A 70 -2.05 -8.33 -7.85
C ARG A 70 -0.93 -9.26 -7.42
N ILE A 71 -0.97 -9.69 -6.16
CA ILE A 71 0.03 -10.57 -5.57
C ILE A 71 -0.63 -11.79 -4.90
N PRO A 72 0.07 -12.93 -4.84
CA PRO A 72 -0.49 -14.17 -4.29
C PRO A 72 -0.47 -14.22 -2.76
N CYS A 73 0.03 -13.17 -2.09
CA CYS A 73 0.10 -13.04 -0.64
C CYS A 73 -0.82 -11.91 -0.17
N ALA A 74 -1.24 -11.98 1.10
CA ALA A 74 -1.82 -10.83 1.76
C ALA A 74 -0.74 -9.76 1.96
N GLU A 75 -1.12 -8.49 1.86
CA GLU A 75 -0.22 -7.37 2.11
C GLU A 75 -0.84 -6.43 3.14
N THR A 76 -0.12 -6.24 4.24
CA THR A 76 -0.53 -5.33 5.31
C THR A 76 0.18 -4.00 5.18
N TRP A 77 -0.63 -2.96 5.08
CA TRP A 77 -0.23 -1.57 4.99
C TRP A 77 -0.26 -0.93 6.37
N HIS A 78 0.74 -0.12 6.68
CA HIS A 78 0.85 0.64 7.92
C HIS A 78 1.06 2.13 7.61
N PHE A 79 0.17 2.96 8.12
CA PHE A 79 0.31 4.41 8.04
C PHE A 79 1.37 4.90 9.05
N TYR A 80 2.43 5.52 8.55
CA TYR A 80 3.44 6.15 9.40
C TYR A 80 3.29 7.67 9.46
N MET A 81 3.15 8.34 8.32
CA MET A 81 3.06 9.80 8.24
C MET A 81 2.59 10.28 6.87
N GLY A 82 2.25 11.56 6.78
CA GLY A 82 1.87 12.22 5.54
C GLY A 82 0.35 12.42 5.42
N GLU A 83 -0.11 12.49 4.18
CA GLU A 83 -1.53 12.54 3.84
C GLU A 83 -2.11 11.12 3.77
N PRO A 84 -3.41 10.93 4.06
CA PRO A 84 -4.02 9.61 3.99
C PRO A 84 -3.97 9.05 2.56
N LEU A 85 -3.75 7.75 2.45
CA LEU A 85 -3.73 7.02 1.18
C LEU A 85 -5.06 6.28 1.02
N THR A 86 -5.67 6.30 -0.16
CA THR A 86 -6.79 5.40 -0.48
C THR A 86 -6.24 4.19 -1.22
N VAL A 87 -6.44 3.00 -0.64
CA VAL A 87 -6.27 1.72 -1.32
C VAL A 87 -7.59 1.37 -1.99
N PHE A 88 -7.56 1.10 -3.29
CA PHE A 88 -8.71 0.62 -4.03
C PHE A 88 -8.49 -0.83 -4.44
N GLU A 89 -9.51 -1.66 -4.25
CA GLU A 89 -9.53 -3.08 -4.58
C GLU A 89 -10.63 -3.34 -5.60
N LEU A 90 -10.29 -4.00 -6.71
CA LEU A 90 -11.25 -4.53 -7.68
C LEU A 90 -11.60 -5.97 -7.29
N LEU A 91 -12.84 -6.17 -6.88
CA LEU A 91 -13.38 -7.46 -6.45
C LEU A 91 -13.83 -8.30 -7.65
N ASP A 92 -13.94 -9.61 -7.46
CA ASP A 92 -14.27 -10.56 -8.53
C ASP A 92 -15.67 -10.35 -9.14
N ASP A 93 -16.57 -9.71 -8.40
CA ASP A 93 -17.91 -9.31 -8.85
C ASP A 93 -17.93 -7.95 -9.60
N GLY A 94 -16.76 -7.35 -9.82
CA GLY A 94 -16.59 -6.06 -10.47
C GLY A 94 -16.82 -4.85 -9.57
N GLN A 95 -17.14 -5.05 -8.29
CA GLN A 95 -17.26 -3.95 -7.33
C GLN A 95 -15.87 -3.39 -6.98
N VAL A 96 -15.82 -2.09 -6.68
CA VAL A 96 -14.61 -1.43 -6.18
C VAL A 96 -14.80 -1.15 -4.70
N LYS A 97 -13.89 -1.68 -3.88
CA LYS A 97 -13.79 -1.35 -2.46
C LYS A 97 -12.71 -0.28 -2.28
N LEU A 98 -13.05 0.79 -1.57
CA LEU A 98 -12.13 1.84 -1.20
C LEU A 98 -11.87 1.78 0.30
N THR A 99 -10.60 1.82 0.69
CA THR A 99 -10.20 1.85 2.11
C THR A 99 -9.18 2.96 2.32
N ILE A 100 -9.48 3.88 3.24
CA ILE A 100 -8.62 5.01 3.54
C ILE A 100 -7.66 4.63 4.68
N ILE A 101 -6.38 4.63 4.36
CA ILE A 101 -5.28 4.37 5.27
C ILE A 101 -4.74 5.70 5.80
N GLY A 102 -4.91 5.93 7.10
CA GLY A 102 -4.61 7.23 7.71
C GLY A 102 -4.88 7.26 9.22
N ARG A 103 -4.60 8.41 9.84
CA ARG A 103 -4.67 8.59 11.30
C ARG A 103 -5.99 9.17 11.84
N ASP A 104 -6.92 9.56 10.97
CA ASP A 104 -8.16 10.21 11.37
C ASP A 104 -9.26 9.15 11.60
N LEU A 105 -9.32 8.65 12.84
CA LEU A 105 -10.25 7.58 13.20
C LEU A 105 -11.71 8.05 13.18
N GLU A 106 -11.98 9.32 13.47
CA GLU A 106 -13.33 9.89 13.44
C GLU A 106 -13.85 10.00 12.00
N ALA A 107 -12.95 10.21 11.02
CA ALA A 107 -13.26 10.13 9.60
C ALA A 107 -13.28 8.69 9.04
N GLY A 108 -13.12 7.67 9.89
CA GLY A 108 -13.13 6.27 9.46
C GLY A 108 -11.83 5.79 8.80
N HIS A 109 -10.73 6.54 8.91
CA HIS A 109 -9.44 6.07 8.44
C HIS A 109 -8.94 4.91 9.31
N CYS A 110 -8.20 4.00 8.71
CA CYS A 110 -7.53 2.91 9.41
C CYS A 110 -6.01 3.10 9.34
N PRO A 111 -5.29 3.16 10.48
CA PRO A 111 -3.83 3.24 10.45
C PRO A 111 -3.17 1.96 9.93
N GLN A 112 -3.91 0.86 9.88
CA GLN A 112 -3.46 -0.42 9.37
C GLN A 112 -4.59 -1.09 8.58
N TYR A 113 -4.24 -1.71 7.46
CA TYR A 113 -5.18 -2.43 6.63
C TYR A 113 -4.48 -3.54 5.87
N THR A 114 -5.17 -4.66 5.64
CA THR A 114 -4.62 -5.80 4.91
C THR A 114 -5.42 -6.04 3.64
N VAL A 115 -4.75 -5.93 2.49
CA VAL A 115 -5.29 -6.38 1.21
C VAL A 115 -5.20 -7.90 1.16
N PRO A 116 -6.29 -8.63 0.87
CA PRO A 116 -6.27 -10.09 0.77
C PRO A 116 -5.40 -10.59 -0.40
N PRO A 117 -4.93 -11.85 -0.35
CA PRO A 117 -4.23 -12.45 -1.47
C PRO A 117 -5.08 -12.49 -2.75
N ASN A 118 -4.44 -12.33 -3.90
CA ASN A 118 -5.03 -12.44 -5.24
C ASN A 118 -6.13 -11.41 -5.57
N VAL A 119 -6.21 -10.31 -4.83
CA VAL A 119 -7.08 -9.17 -5.18
C VAL A 119 -6.28 -8.20 -6.07
N TRP A 120 -6.93 -7.63 -7.09
CA TRP A 120 -6.35 -6.52 -7.85
C TRP A 120 -6.50 -5.24 -7.05
N PHE A 121 -5.40 -4.55 -6.76
CA PHE A 121 -5.43 -3.32 -6.00
C PHE A 121 -4.38 -2.32 -6.46
N GLY A 122 -4.61 -1.06 -6.12
CA GLY A 122 -3.67 0.03 -6.27
C GLY A 122 -3.94 1.09 -5.22
N ALA A 123 -3.21 2.20 -5.27
CA ALA A 123 -3.39 3.25 -4.29
C ALA A 123 -3.08 4.64 -4.84
N PHE A 124 -3.66 5.66 -4.22
CA PHE A 124 -3.41 7.07 -4.53
C PHE A 124 -3.56 7.91 -3.25
N LEU A 125 -2.99 9.11 -3.21
CA LEU A 125 -3.24 10.00 -2.07
C LEU A 125 -4.71 10.41 -2.09
N THR A 126 -5.40 10.21 -0.96
CA THR A 126 -6.86 10.45 -0.85
C THR A 126 -7.25 11.86 -1.27
N LEU A 127 -6.37 12.83 -1.05
CA LEU A 127 -6.60 14.23 -1.39
C LEU A 127 -6.36 14.57 -2.88
N ASP A 128 -5.70 13.70 -3.65
CA ASP A 128 -5.48 13.88 -5.08
C ASP A 128 -6.74 13.57 -5.90
N CYS A 129 -7.70 12.81 -5.34
CA CYS A 129 -8.98 12.53 -5.97
C CYS A 129 -10.12 13.05 -5.11
N SER A 130 -10.68 14.20 -5.49
CA SER A 130 -11.88 14.78 -4.89
C SER A 130 -13.15 14.09 -5.39
N CYS A 131 -13.28 12.78 -5.18
CA CYS A 131 -14.58 12.12 -5.30
C CYS A 131 -15.39 12.40 -4.02
N GLN A 132 -15.90 13.62 -3.88
CA GLN A 132 -16.85 13.94 -2.82
C GLN A 132 -18.16 13.18 -3.08
N ASN A 133 -18.52 12.30 -2.13
CA ASN A 133 -19.87 11.82 -1.81
C ASN A 133 -20.82 11.54 -2.98
N GLN A 134 -20.96 10.26 -3.35
CA GLN A 134 -22.28 9.72 -3.59
C GLN A 134 -22.58 8.71 -2.49
N GLN A 135 -23.25 9.16 -1.43
CA GLN A 135 -24.04 8.24 -0.63
C GLN A 135 -25.18 7.74 -1.52
N PRO A 136 -25.43 6.43 -1.63
CA PRO A 136 -26.69 5.96 -2.16
C PRO A 136 -27.79 6.44 -1.20
N GLY A 137 -28.78 7.12 -1.78
CA GLY A 137 -29.84 7.82 -1.06
C GLY A 137 -30.63 6.96 -0.08
N SER A 138 -31.23 7.69 0.87
CA SER A 138 -32.42 7.38 1.66
C SER A 138 -33.31 6.25 1.15
#